data_AF-A0A8H4XSK7-F1
#
_entry.id   AF-A0A8H4XSK7-F1
#
_cell.length_a   1.000
_cell.length_b   1.000
_cell.length_c   1.000
_cell.angle_alpha   90.00
_cell.angle_beta   90.00
_cell.angle_gamma   90.00
#
_symmetry.space_group_name_H-M   'P 1'
#
loop_
_entity.id
_entity.type
_entity.pdbx_description
1 polymer ?
#
loop_
_entity_poly.entity_id
_entity_poly.type
_entity_poly.pdbx_seq_one_letter_code
_entity_poly.pdbx_strand_id
1 'polypeptide(L)'
;MHELLAPILWVVERDAVAQSTRTIPVNATDDESVMLCLLDANYIESDSFNLFCSVMQVARSFYEYTDDKPVNGQAEMAPIVARSQFIHNELLVTADQELATHLNAIEILPQIFLTRWIRLLFGREFSFDDTLQIWDLLFANGLRAALIDHICVAMLLRIRWK
;
A
#
# COMPACT_ATOMS: atom_id res chain seq x y z
N MET A 1 -5.73 -8.38 5.94
CA MET A 1 -4.39 -7.75 6.09
C MET A 1 -3.23 -8.72 5.90
N HIS A 2 -3.43 -10.04 5.90
CA HIS A 2 -2.34 -11.00 5.65
C HIS A 2 -1.63 -10.78 4.30
N GLU A 3 -2.34 -10.29 3.29
CA GLU A 3 -1.78 -9.93 1.98
C GLU A 3 -0.87 -8.70 2.00
N LEU A 4 -0.97 -7.85 3.02
CA LEU A 4 -0.01 -6.76 3.23
C LEU A 4 1.22 -7.23 4.03
N LEU A 5 1.02 -8.14 4.99
CA LEU A 5 2.11 -8.67 5.81
C LEU A 5 2.99 -9.66 5.03
N ALA A 6 2.41 -10.48 4.15
CA ALA A 6 3.14 -11.54 3.47
C ALA A 6 4.32 -11.03 2.60
N PRO A 7 4.18 -9.96 1.78
CA PRO A 7 5.32 -9.40 1.05
C PRO A 7 6.41 -8.85 1.98
N ILE A 8 6.03 -8.21 3.08
CA ILE A 8 6.98 -7.67 4.08
C ILE A 8 7.79 -8.81 4.68
N LEU A 9 7.10 -9.83 5.19
CA LEU A 9 7.74 -11.00 5.79
C LEU A 9 8.70 -11.68 4.81
N TRP A 10 8.27 -11.82 3.55
CA TRP A 10 9.07 -12.45 2.50
C TRP A 10 10.36 -11.68 2.20
N VAL A 11 10.31 -10.33 2.17
CA VAL A 11 11.51 -9.50 1.96
C VAL A 11 12.44 -9.59 3.16
N VAL A 12 11.90 -9.43 4.38
CA VAL A 12 12.69 -9.50 5.62
C VAL A 12 13.37 -10.87 5.77
N GLU A 13 12.66 -11.97 5.47
CA GLU A 13 13.24 -13.32 5.52
C GLU A 13 14.38 -13.49 4.51
N ARG A 14 14.28 -12.90 3.32
CA ARG A 14 15.32 -12.99 2.28
C ARG A 14 16.55 -12.14 2.55
N ASP A 15 16.36 -11.00 3.20
CA ASP A 15 17.46 -10.11 3.57
C ASP A 15 18.15 -10.55 4.87
N ALA A 16 17.52 -11.43 5.65
CA ALA A 16 18.05 -11.91 6.92
C ALA A 16 19.39 -12.68 6.76
N VAL A 17 20.33 -12.36 7.64
CA VAL A 17 21.65 -12.98 7.74
C VAL A 17 21.67 -13.92 8.95
N ALA A 18 21.93 -15.20 8.68
CA ALA A 18 22.08 -16.20 9.74
C ALA A 18 23.34 -15.93 10.58
N GLN A 19 23.26 -16.19 11.88
CA GLN A 19 24.38 -15.99 12.81
C GLN A 19 25.60 -16.85 12.47
N SER A 20 25.40 -18.02 11.85
CA SER A 20 26.48 -18.89 11.38
C SER A 20 27.34 -18.26 10.28
N THR A 21 26.78 -17.32 9.53
CA THR A 21 27.47 -16.58 8.46
C THR A 21 28.07 -15.27 8.95
N ARG A 22 27.85 -14.92 10.24
CA ARG A 22 28.27 -13.69 10.89
C ARG A 22 29.75 -13.77 11.30
N THR A 23 30.65 -13.91 10.34
CA THR A 23 32.07 -13.60 10.55
C THR A 23 32.18 -12.09 10.66
N ILE A 24 32.02 -11.54 11.88
CA ILE A 24 32.28 -10.12 12.14
C ILE A 24 33.78 -9.92 11.88
N PRO A 25 34.19 -9.17 10.84
CA PRO A 25 35.59 -8.86 10.63
C PRO A 25 36.11 -8.18 11.89
N VAL A 26 37.33 -8.51 12.33
CA VAL A 26 37.97 -7.87 13.51
C VAL A 26 38.06 -6.34 13.35
N ASN A 27 37.88 -5.83 12.13
CA ASN A 27 37.85 -4.41 11.76
C ASN A 27 36.50 -3.96 11.18
N ALA A 28 35.38 -4.58 11.55
CA ALA A 28 34.06 -4.19 11.05
C ALA A 28 33.83 -2.70 11.30
N THR A 29 33.40 -1.98 10.26
CA THR A 29 32.98 -0.58 10.43
C THR A 29 31.70 -0.53 11.26
N ASP A 30 31.41 0.62 11.86
CA ASP A 30 30.16 0.83 12.61
C ASP A 30 28.94 0.48 11.74
N ASP A 31 28.95 0.89 10.47
CA ASP A 31 27.91 0.60 9.48
C ASP A 31 27.68 -0.91 9.24
N GLU A 32 28.75 -1.72 9.13
CA GLU A 32 28.63 -3.17 8.97
C GLU A 32 27.99 -3.82 10.21
N SER A 33 28.34 -3.34 11.39
CA SER A 33 27.75 -3.84 12.65
C SER A 33 26.26 -3.51 12.76
N VAL A 34 25.86 -2.31 12.34
CA VAL A 34 24.46 -1.87 12.28
C VAL A 34 23.69 -2.69 11.26
N MET A 35 24.24 -2.88 10.05
CA MET A 35 23.61 -3.71 9.01
C MET A 35 23.37 -5.14 9.50
N LEU A 36 24.37 -5.77 10.12
CA LEU A 36 24.21 -7.12 10.67
C LEU A 36 23.18 -7.19 11.80
N CYS A 37 23.01 -6.11 12.57
CA CYS A 37 21.97 -6.01 13.61
C CYS A 37 20.57 -5.90 12.99
N LEU A 38 20.42 -5.05 11.96
CA LEU A 38 19.15 -4.85 11.24
C LEU A 38 18.69 -6.10 10.46
N LEU A 39 19.61 -6.97 10.05
CA LEU A 39 19.33 -8.16 9.27
C LEU A 39 19.41 -9.45 10.11
N ASP A 40 19.22 -9.41 11.42
CA ASP A 40 19.37 -10.61 12.26
C ASP A 40 18.20 -11.60 12.08
N ALA A 41 18.51 -12.82 11.63
CA ALA A 41 17.50 -13.85 11.36
C ALA A 41 16.64 -14.27 12.57
N ASN A 42 17.05 -13.98 13.82
CA ASN A 42 16.23 -14.26 15.00
C ASN A 42 15.09 -13.25 15.20
N TYR A 43 15.13 -12.11 14.51
CA TYR A 43 14.19 -11.01 14.69
C TYR A 43 13.24 -10.83 13.51
N ILE A 44 13.25 -11.73 12.51
CA ILE A 44 12.39 -11.67 11.31
C ILE A 44 10.92 -11.37 11.65
N GLU A 45 10.34 -12.07 12.63
CA GLU A 45 8.94 -11.86 13.02
C GLU A 45 8.73 -10.46 13.62
N SER A 46 9.64 -10.02 14.48
CA SER A 46 9.56 -8.72 15.16
C SER A 46 9.71 -7.57 14.16
N ASP A 47 10.69 -7.65 13.28
CA ASP A 47 10.97 -6.64 12.27
C ASP A 47 9.83 -6.56 11.24
N SER A 48 9.35 -7.72 10.78
CA SER A 48 8.18 -7.80 9.90
C SER A 48 6.94 -7.17 10.52
N PHE A 49 6.70 -7.41 11.81
CA PHE A 49 5.57 -6.82 12.53
C PHE A 49 5.71 -5.30 12.66
N ASN A 50 6.89 -4.79 13.00
CA ASN A 50 7.14 -3.35 13.11
C ASN A 50 7.00 -2.62 11.77
N LEU A 51 7.52 -3.21 10.68
CA LEU A 51 7.35 -2.69 9.33
C LEU A 51 5.88 -2.72 8.91
N PHE A 52 5.17 -3.81 9.19
CA PHE A 52 3.73 -3.90 8.94
C PHE A 52 2.95 -2.83 9.72
N CYS A 53 3.25 -2.60 10.99
CA CYS A 53 2.65 -1.53 11.78
C CYS A 53 2.90 -0.16 11.14
N SER A 54 4.11 0.09 10.63
CA SER A 54 4.45 1.34 9.94
C SER A 54 3.62 1.54 8.67
N VAL A 55 3.44 0.50 7.86
CA VAL A 55 2.53 0.53 6.70
C VAL A 55 1.08 0.80 7.13
N MET A 56 0.65 0.16 8.22
CA MET A 56 -0.70 0.31 8.76
C MET A 56 -0.99 1.70 9.34
N GLN A 57 0.01 2.49 9.72
CA GLN A 57 -0.23 3.88 10.15
C GLN A 57 -0.95 4.70 9.07
N VAL A 58 -0.66 4.44 7.80
CA VAL A 58 -1.39 5.04 6.67
C VAL A 58 -2.57 4.18 6.27
N ALA A 59 -2.34 2.89 6.05
CA ALA A 59 -3.32 2.00 5.44
C ALA A 59 -4.55 1.75 6.32
N ARG A 60 -4.45 1.91 7.65
CA ARG A 60 -5.55 1.75 8.60
C ARG A 60 -6.80 2.52 8.20
N SER A 61 -6.65 3.75 7.73
CA SER A 61 -7.76 4.59 7.27
C SER A 61 -8.56 3.98 6.10
N PHE A 62 -7.99 3.03 5.36
CA PHE A 62 -8.66 2.31 4.27
C PHE A 62 -9.50 1.13 4.78
N TYR A 63 -9.26 0.69 6.01
CA TYR A 63 -9.92 -0.44 6.66
C TYR A 63 -10.95 -0.02 7.71
N GLU A 64 -10.78 1.16 8.30
CA GLU A 64 -11.69 1.65 9.33
C GLU A 64 -13.12 1.79 8.82
N TYR A 65 -14.04 1.31 9.65
CA TYR A 65 -15.45 1.60 9.61
C TYR A 65 -15.70 2.52 10.81
N THR A 66 -16.25 3.71 10.60
CA THR A 66 -16.69 4.52 11.74
C THR A 66 -17.90 3.84 12.36
N ASP A 67 -17.71 3.27 13.55
CA ASP A 67 -18.79 2.75 14.41
C ASP A 67 -19.56 3.87 15.13
N ASP A 68 -19.27 5.13 14.79
CA ASP A 68 -19.93 6.28 15.41
C ASP A 68 -21.41 6.24 15.07
N LYS A 69 -22.22 6.07 16.12
CA LYS A 69 -23.68 6.12 16.04
C LYS A 69 -24.06 7.41 15.31
N PRO A 70 -24.90 7.34 14.26
CA PRO A 70 -25.25 8.52 13.50
C PRO A 70 -25.96 9.49 14.44
N VAL A 71 -25.29 10.59 14.79
CA VAL A 71 -25.85 11.62 15.68
C VAL A 71 -27.07 12.28 15.04
N ASN A 72 -27.23 12.18 13.71
CA ASN A 72 -28.31 12.82 12.95
C ASN A 72 -28.98 11.93 11.86
N GLY A 73 -28.91 10.60 11.96
CA GLY A 73 -29.63 9.70 11.02
C GLY A 73 -29.14 9.72 9.57
N GLN A 74 -28.05 10.41 9.24
CA GLN A 74 -27.34 10.27 7.98
C GLN A 74 -26.40 9.07 8.10
N ALA A 75 -26.51 8.11 7.17
CA ALA A 75 -25.53 7.03 7.08
C ALA A 75 -24.16 7.65 6.78
N GLU A 76 -23.23 7.55 7.73
CA GLU A 76 -21.84 7.95 7.46
C GLU A 76 -21.29 7.05 6.37
N MET A 77 -20.93 7.66 5.25
CA MET A 77 -20.32 6.95 4.14
C MET A 77 -18.94 6.44 4.56
N ALA A 78 -18.70 5.14 4.41
CA ALA A 78 -17.43 4.53 4.78
C ALA A 78 -16.24 5.30 4.14
N PRO A 79 -15.13 5.57 4.87
CA PRO A 79 -14.02 6.39 4.38
C PRO A 79 -13.46 5.96 3.01
N ILE A 80 -13.40 4.65 2.76
CA ILE A 80 -12.94 4.10 1.47
C ILE A 80 -13.88 4.44 0.31
N VAL A 81 -15.19 4.53 0.57
CA VAL A 81 -16.19 4.91 -0.44
C VAL A 81 -16.07 6.41 -0.74
N ALA A 82 -15.93 7.24 0.29
CA ALA A 82 -15.69 8.68 0.14
C ALA A 82 -14.43 8.95 -0.68
N ARG A 83 -13.34 8.24 -0.36
CA ARG A 83 -12.08 8.31 -1.09
C ARG A 83 -12.22 7.85 -2.55
N SER A 84 -12.95 6.77 -2.79
CA SER A 84 -13.19 6.25 -4.13
C SER A 84 -13.96 7.26 -4.99
N GLN A 85 -14.96 7.94 -4.39
CA GLN A 85 -15.68 9.03 -5.06
C GLN A 85 -14.77 10.23 -5.34
N PHE A 86 -13.91 10.62 -4.41
CA PHE A 86 -12.93 11.69 -4.63
C PHE A 86 -11.97 11.37 -5.80
N ILE A 87 -11.41 10.16 -5.84
CA ILE A 87 -10.53 9.72 -6.93
C ILE A 87 -11.25 9.83 -8.29
N HIS A 88 -12.52 9.43 -8.35
CA HIS A 88 -13.28 9.44 -9.59
C HIS A 88 -13.74 10.86 -9.98
N ASN A 89 -14.39 11.57 -9.07
CA ASN A 89 -15.11 12.81 -9.39
C ASN A 89 -14.19 14.03 -9.41
N GLU A 90 -13.02 13.97 -8.76
CA GLU A 90 -12.05 15.07 -8.76
C GLU A 90 -10.83 14.73 -9.61
N LEU A 91 -10.09 13.67 -9.24
CA LEU A 91 -8.80 13.38 -9.85
C LEU A 91 -8.93 12.84 -11.28
N LEU A 92 -9.79 11.84 -11.49
CA LEU A 92 -10.01 11.26 -12.82
C LEU A 92 -10.70 12.26 -13.74
N VAL A 93 -11.71 12.99 -13.27
CA VAL A 93 -12.34 14.08 -14.04
C VAL A 93 -11.33 15.11 -14.52
N THR A 94 -10.42 15.53 -13.64
CA THR A 94 -9.36 16.49 -14.00
C THR A 94 -8.39 15.93 -15.04
N ALA A 95 -8.03 14.64 -14.91
CA ALA A 95 -7.09 14.00 -15.83
C ALA A 95 -7.73 13.63 -17.17
N ASP A 96 -8.99 13.19 -17.15
CA ASP A 96 -9.73 12.65 -18.28
C ASP A 96 -11.25 12.59 -18.03
N GLN A 97 -11.92 13.70 -18.29
CA GLN A 97 -13.37 13.86 -18.13
C GLN A 97 -14.19 12.84 -18.95
N GLU A 98 -13.74 12.47 -20.15
CA GLU A 98 -14.49 11.55 -21.01
C GLU A 98 -14.55 10.16 -20.39
N LEU A 99 -13.44 9.68 -19.82
CA LEU A 99 -13.40 8.39 -19.15
C LEU A 99 -14.29 8.38 -17.90
N ALA A 100 -14.22 9.43 -17.08
CA ALA A 100 -15.07 9.57 -15.89
C ALA A 100 -16.56 9.57 -16.26
N THR A 101 -16.95 10.32 -17.29
CA THR A 101 -18.34 10.36 -17.78
C THR A 101 -18.78 9.00 -18.30
N HIS A 102 -17.90 8.29 -19.02
CA HIS A 102 -18.22 6.96 -19.53
C HIS A 102 -18.47 5.97 -18.38
N LEU A 103 -17.58 5.90 -17.38
CA LEU A 103 -17.73 5.01 -16.21
C LEU A 103 -19.03 5.30 -15.43
N ASN A 104 -19.38 6.58 -15.27
CA ASN A 104 -20.66 6.99 -14.69
C ASN A 104 -21.86 6.56 -15.53
N ALA A 105 -21.79 6.70 -16.86
CA ALA A 105 -22.88 6.36 -17.77
C ALA A 105 -23.20 4.86 -17.80
N ILE A 106 -22.21 4.01 -17.54
CA ILE A 106 -22.37 2.56 -17.41
C ILE A 106 -22.59 2.11 -15.95
N GLU A 107 -22.83 3.06 -15.03
CA GLU A 107 -23.16 2.83 -13.63
C GLU A 107 -22.09 2.03 -12.85
N ILE A 108 -20.82 2.12 -13.27
CA ILE A 108 -19.71 1.50 -12.53
C ILE A 108 -19.38 2.37 -11.32
N LEU A 109 -19.66 1.85 -10.13
CA LEU A 109 -19.29 2.49 -8.88
C LEU A 109 -17.77 2.37 -8.64
N PRO A 110 -17.04 3.49 -8.43
CA PRO A 110 -15.58 3.49 -8.30
C PRO A 110 -15.05 2.55 -7.21
N GLN A 111 -15.77 2.45 -6.09
CA GLN A 111 -15.38 1.61 -4.95
C GLN A 111 -15.33 0.11 -5.29
N ILE A 112 -16.00 -0.36 -6.36
CA ILE A 112 -16.02 -1.78 -6.74
C ILE A 112 -14.59 -2.25 -7.09
N PHE A 113 -13.79 -1.42 -7.74
CA PHE A 113 -12.40 -1.75 -8.09
C PHE A 113 -11.38 -1.06 -7.17
N LEU A 114 -11.61 0.21 -6.81
CA LEU A 114 -10.65 1.00 -6.01
C LEU A 114 -10.45 0.44 -4.59
N THR A 115 -11.49 -0.12 -3.96
CA THR A 115 -11.39 -0.66 -2.61
C THR A 115 -10.31 -1.74 -2.52
N ARG A 116 -10.26 -2.65 -3.50
CA ARG A 116 -9.28 -3.73 -3.55
C ARG A 116 -7.88 -3.19 -3.83
N TRP A 117 -7.77 -2.30 -4.82
CA TRP A 117 -6.48 -1.69 -5.22
C TRP A 117 -5.82 -0.99 -4.04
N ILE A 118 -6.58 -0.15 -3.34
CA ILE A 118 -6.06 0.67 -2.25
C ILE A 118 -5.77 -0.18 -1.00
N ARG A 119 -6.70 -1.05 -0.58
CA ARG A 119 -6.51 -1.86 0.64
C ARG A 119 -5.32 -2.79 0.53
N LEU A 120 -5.07 -3.34 -0.66
CA LEU A 120 -4.00 -4.31 -0.88
C LEU A 120 -2.73 -3.68 -1.46
N LEU A 121 -2.65 -2.33 -1.49
CA LEU A 121 -1.53 -1.58 -2.09
C LEU A 121 -1.13 -2.18 -3.45
N PHE A 122 -2.14 -2.43 -4.30
CA PHE A 122 -2.03 -2.95 -5.66
C PHE A 122 -1.51 -4.39 -5.79
N GLY A 123 -1.30 -5.14 -4.70
CA GLY A 123 -0.72 -6.49 -4.75
C GLY A 123 -1.53 -7.57 -5.48
N ARG A 124 -2.75 -7.26 -5.92
CA ARG A 124 -3.57 -8.15 -6.78
C ARG A 124 -3.68 -7.69 -8.23
N GLU A 125 -3.10 -6.55 -8.57
CA GLU A 125 -3.17 -5.96 -9.91
C GLU A 125 -1.89 -6.19 -10.71
N PHE A 126 -0.80 -6.54 -10.02
CA PHE A 126 0.52 -6.75 -10.58
C PHE A 126 1.09 -8.11 -10.17
N SER A 127 2.15 -8.55 -10.85
CA SER A 127 2.91 -9.70 -10.40
C SER A 127 3.56 -9.40 -9.04
N PHE A 128 4.03 -10.43 -8.34
CA PHE A 128 4.66 -10.24 -7.04
C PHE A 128 5.91 -9.34 -7.14
N ASP A 129 6.77 -9.59 -8.13
CA ASP A 129 7.99 -8.79 -8.33
C ASP A 129 7.68 -7.32 -8.69
N ASP A 130 6.67 -7.09 -9.54
CA ASP A 130 6.23 -5.73 -9.88
C ASP A 130 5.60 -5.03 -8.65
N THR A 131 4.88 -5.77 -7.81
CA THR A 131 4.31 -5.24 -6.57
C THR A 131 5.41 -4.74 -5.64
N LEU A 132 6.51 -5.50 -5.48
CA LEU A 132 7.66 -5.09 -4.68
C LEU A 132 8.29 -3.79 -5.22
N GLN A 133 8.47 -3.67 -6.54
CA GLN A 133 8.99 -2.44 -7.14
C GLN A 133 8.07 -1.22 -6.93
N ILE A 134 6.75 -1.42 -7.02
CA ILE A 134 5.78 -0.36 -6.70
C ILE A 134 5.89 0.02 -5.22
N TRP A 135 6.07 -0.96 -4.34
CA TRP A 135 6.20 -0.72 -2.90
C TRP A 135 7.47 0.03 -2.55
N ASP A 136 8.60 -0.25 -3.20
CA ASP A 136 9.83 0.54 -3.05
C ASP A 136 9.59 2.02 -3.35
N LEU A 137 8.90 2.32 -4.46
CA LEU A 137 8.54 3.69 -4.83
C LEU A 137 7.57 4.33 -3.84
N LEU A 138 6.57 3.59 -3.37
CA LEU A 138 5.62 4.07 -2.38
C LEU A 138 6.33 4.40 -1.06
N PHE A 139 7.16 3.50 -0.55
CA PHE A 139 7.88 3.65 0.71
C PHE A 139 8.94 4.75 0.65
N ALA A 140 9.70 4.85 -0.45
CA ALA A 140 10.63 5.94 -0.68
C ALA A 140 9.94 7.33 -0.70
N ASN A 141 8.64 7.37 -0.99
CA ASN A 141 7.81 8.57 -0.99
C ASN A 141 6.95 8.72 0.28
N GLY A 142 7.23 7.95 1.34
CA GLY A 142 6.54 8.03 2.64
C GLY A 142 5.13 7.44 2.64
N LEU A 143 4.83 6.51 1.72
CA LEU A 143 3.52 5.86 1.55
C LEU A 143 2.37 6.88 1.53
N ARG A 144 2.56 8.01 0.83
CA ARG A 144 1.57 9.10 0.83
C ARG A 144 0.25 8.64 0.23
N ALA A 145 -0.83 8.84 0.98
CA ALA A 145 -2.21 8.64 0.56
C ALA A 145 -2.50 9.25 -0.83
N ALA A 146 -2.08 10.50 -1.07
CA ALA A 146 -2.24 11.15 -2.36
C ALA A 146 -1.53 10.41 -3.50
N LEU A 147 -0.33 9.85 -3.28
CA LEU A 147 0.38 9.10 -4.33
C LEU A 147 -0.39 7.83 -4.72
N ILE A 148 -0.97 7.13 -3.74
CA ILE A 148 -1.83 5.96 -3.99
C ILE A 148 -3.02 6.37 -4.88
N ASP A 149 -3.66 7.51 -4.60
CA ASP A 149 -4.79 8.01 -5.39
C ASP A 149 -4.39 8.30 -6.85
N HIS A 150 -3.21 8.90 -7.06
CA HIS A 150 -2.70 9.19 -8.40
C HIS A 150 -2.33 7.90 -9.16
N ILE A 151 -1.81 6.88 -8.48
CA ILE A 151 -1.56 5.57 -9.10
C ILE A 151 -2.88 4.94 -9.57
N CYS A 152 -3.95 5.02 -8.77
CA CYS A 152 -5.28 4.56 -9.20
C CYS A 152 -5.73 5.22 -10.51
N VAL A 153 -5.60 6.54 -10.63
CA VAL A 153 -5.93 7.28 -11.86
C VAL A 153 -5.02 6.85 -13.02
N ALA A 154 -3.71 6.76 -12.78
CA ALA A 154 -2.74 6.33 -13.79
C ALA A 154 -3.04 4.93 -14.34
N MET A 155 -3.47 3.99 -13.48
CA MET A 155 -3.90 2.65 -13.88
C MET A 155 -5.13 2.68 -14.79
N LEU A 156 -6.13 3.52 -14.48
CA LEU A 156 -7.33 3.70 -15.33
C LEU A 156 -6.96 4.27 -16.71
N LEU A 157 -6.13 5.32 -16.73
CA LEU A 157 -5.66 5.91 -17.99
C LEU A 157 -4.85 4.92 -18.83
N ARG A 158 -4.02 4.09 -18.16
CA ARG A 158 -3.23 3.07 -18.85
C ARG A 158 -4.11 2.03 -19.54
N ILE A 159 -5.26 1.68 -18.97
CA ILE A 159 -6.23 0.74 -19.56
C ILE A 159 -6.94 1.40 -20.75
N ARG A 160 -7.34 2.67 -20.63
CA ARG A 160 -7.97 3.41 -21.73
C ARG A 160 -7.08 3.51 -22.98
N TRP A 161 -5.77 3.63 -22.80
CA TRP A 161 -4.81 3.72 -23.91
C TRP A 161 -4.26 2.36 -24.37
N LYS A 162 -4.83 1.25 -23.91
CA LYS A 162 -4.60 -0.06 -24.54
C LYS A 162 -5.64 -0.31 -25.63
#